data_AF-A0A2V6Q614-F1
#
_entry.id   AF-A0A2V6Q614-F1
#
_cell.length_a   1.000
_cell.length_b   1.000
_cell.length_c   1.000
_cell.angle_alpha   90.00
_cell.angle_beta   90.00
_cell.angle_gamma   90.00
#
_symmetry.space_group_name_H-M   'P 1'
#
loop_
_entity.id
_entity.type
_entity.pdbx_description
1 polymer ?
#
loop_
_entity_poly.entity_id
_entity_poly.type
_entity_poly.pdbx_seq_one_letter_code
_entity_poly.pdbx_strand_id
1 'polypeptide(L)'
;MLEAGLPIDLVSLDATRQALLPRGDLEATLARRPGPFATRCAAFTLRGFSMDAARGTPGMVLHDPLAVAVALDPTLVTWDEARIAVAADGTSRRAPGAPNCRVAGVVDVKRVVGNLLERLCPAS
;
A
#
# COMPACT_ATOMS: atom_id res chain seq x y z
N MET A 1 12.74 -13.33 10.19
CA MET A 1 11.93 -13.54 8.96
C MET A 1 12.82 -13.62 7.73
N LEU A 2 13.58 -12.56 7.39
CA LEU A 2 14.43 -12.53 6.18
C LEU A 2 15.54 -13.59 6.11
N GLU A 3 15.98 -14.14 7.24
CA GLU A 3 16.95 -15.25 7.28
C GLU A 3 16.29 -16.63 7.44
N ALA A 4 14.96 -16.72 7.41
CA ALA A 4 14.23 -17.97 7.63
C ALA A 4 14.14 -18.86 6.37
N GLY A 5 14.68 -18.43 5.23
CA GLY A 5 14.63 -19.17 3.96
C GLY A 5 13.23 -19.26 3.34
N LEU A 6 12.27 -18.46 3.80
CA LEU A 6 10.93 -18.38 3.22
C LEU A 6 10.89 -17.37 2.07
N PRO A 7 10.08 -17.61 1.02
CA PRO A 7 9.79 -16.60 0.01
C PRO A 7 9.15 -15.38 0.68
N ILE A 8 9.75 -14.20 0.48
CA ILE A 8 9.30 -12.94 1.08
C ILE A 8 9.11 -11.90 -0.03
N ASP A 9 7.95 -11.26 0.01
CA ASP A 9 7.59 -10.10 -0.79
C ASP A 9 7.66 -8.86 0.11
N LEU A 10 8.66 -8.01 -0.13
CA LEU A 10 8.85 -6.79 0.64
C LEU A 10 8.17 -5.60 -0.05
N VAL A 11 7.00 -5.21 0.46
CA VAL A 11 6.30 -3.98 0.05
C VAL A 11 6.80 -2.82 0.92
N SER A 12 7.91 -2.23 0.52
CA SER A 12 8.64 -1.22 1.30
C SER A 12 7.96 0.15 1.30
N LEU A 13 8.47 1.07 2.12
CA LEU A 13 8.02 2.48 2.09
C LEU A 13 8.22 3.15 0.74
N ASP A 14 9.23 2.73 -0.04
CA ASP A 14 9.48 3.26 -1.39
C ASP A 14 8.34 2.89 -2.33
N ALA A 15 7.79 1.67 -2.20
CA ALA A 15 6.59 1.25 -2.94
C ALA A 15 5.33 1.92 -2.38
N THR A 16 5.08 1.81 -1.08
CA THR A 16 3.80 2.25 -0.50
C THR A 16 3.56 3.74 -0.66
N ARG A 17 4.61 4.58 -0.57
CA ARG A 17 4.48 6.05 -0.72
C ARG A 17 4.03 6.49 -2.11
N GLN A 18 4.12 5.61 -3.12
CA GLN A 18 3.57 5.87 -4.45
C GLN A 18 2.04 5.66 -4.48
N ALA A 19 1.50 4.75 -3.66
CA ALA A 19 0.09 4.36 -3.64
C ALA A 19 -0.75 5.37 -2.84
N LEU A 20 -0.95 6.56 -3.42
CA LEU A 20 -1.76 7.61 -2.82
C LEU A 20 -3.24 7.46 -3.17
N LEU A 21 -4.11 7.44 -2.17
CA LEU A 21 -5.56 7.55 -2.33
C LEU A 21 -6.00 9.02 -2.16
N PRO A 22 -6.49 9.69 -3.20
CA PRO A 22 -7.06 11.03 -3.06
C PRO A 22 -8.31 11.01 -2.18
N ARG A 23 -8.46 12.03 -1.34
CA ARG A 23 -9.62 12.15 -0.43
C ARG A 23 -10.94 12.21 -1.20
N GLY A 24 -10.98 13.01 -2.27
CA GLY A 24 -12.18 13.19 -3.10
C GLY A 24 -12.65 11.88 -3.75
N ASP A 25 -11.72 11.04 -4.20
CA ASP A 25 -12.04 9.76 -4.86
C ASP A 25 -12.71 8.79 -3.86
N LEU A 26 -12.21 8.74 -2.62
CA LEU A 26 -12.84 7.94 -1.58
C LEU A 26 -14.23 8.50 -1.21
N GLU A 27 -14.34 9.80 -0.97
CA GLU A 27 -15.62 10.44 -0.60
C GLU A 27 -16.68 10.22 -1.70
N ALA A 28 -16.33 10.43 -2.97
CA ALA A 28 -17.22 10.18 -4.10
C ALA A 28 -17.63 8.70 -4.20
N THR A 29 -16.70 7.77 -3.98
CA THR A 29 -16.98 6.32 -4.00
C THR A 29 -17.95 5.91 -2.90
N LEU A 30 -17.71 6.37 -1.68
CA LEU A 30 -18.56 6.06 -0.52
C LEU A 30 -19.96 6.69 -0.65
N ALA A 31 -20.06 7.84 -1.31
CA ALA A 31 -21.35 8.50 -1.56
C ALA A 31 -22.26 7.73 -2.54
N ARG A 32 -21.71 6.85 -3.40
CA ARG A 32 -22.53 6.07 -4.34
C ARG A 32 -23.44 5.06 -3.64
N ARG A 33 -23.03 4.56 -2.47
CA ARG A 33 -23.79 3.56 -1.69
C ARG A 33 -23.70 3.87 -0.19
N PRO A 34 -24.44 4.88 0.29
CA PRO A 34 -24.40 5.27 1.69
C PRO A 34 -24.92 4.14 2.58
N GLY A 35 -24.37 4.05 3.80
CA GLY A 35 -24.74 3.04 4.78
C GLY A 35 -23.68 2.85 5.85
N PRO A 36 -23.90 1.93 6.82
CA PRO A 36 -23.02 1.77 7.97
C PRO A 36 -21.56 1.47 7.61
N PHE A 37 -21.32 0.71 6.54
CA PHE A 37 -19.97 0.44 6.04
C PHE A 37 -19.29 1.72 5.53
N ALA A 38 -19.97 2.47 4.66
CA ALA A 38 -19.44 3.73 4.13
C ALA A 38 -19.16 4.75 5.24
N THR A 39 -20.07 4.88 6.21
CA THR A 39 -19.85 5.74 7.40
C THR A 39 -18.63 5.31 8.20
N ARG A 40 -18.43 4.01 8.40
CA ARG A 40 -17.25 3.48 9.12
C ARG A 40 -15.97 3.74 8.35
N CYS A 41 -15.93 3.50 7.04
CA CYS A 41 -14.77 3.80 6.20
C CYS A 41 -14.39 5.27 6.29
N ALA A 42 -15.34 6.19 6.11
CA ALA A 42 -15.11 7.62 6.20
C ALA A 42 -14.54 8.02 7.58
N ALA A 43 -15.15 7.53 8.66
CA ALA A 43 -14.69 7.80 10.02
C ALA A 43 -13.27 7.26 10.29
N PHE A 44 -12.98 6.03 9.83
CA PHE A 44 -11.67 5.41 10.00
C PHE A 44 -10.57 6.17 9.26
N THR A 45 -10.85 6.63 8.03
CA THR A 45 -9.84 7.29 7.19
C THR A 45 -9.62 8.76 7.53
N LEU A 46 -10.54 9.40 8.26
CA LEU A 46 -10.50 10.84 8.54
C LEU A 46 -9.18 11.26 9.18
N ARG A 47 -8.71 10.53 10.19
CA ARG A 47 -7.45 10.84 10.88
C ARG A 47 -6.25 10.68 9.97
N GLY A 48 -6.23 9.66 9.12
CA GLY A 48 -5.19 9.44 8.12
C GLY A 48 -5.06 10.63 7.18
N PHE A 49 -6.18 11.05 6.57
CA PHE A 49 -6.21 12.25 5.73
C PHE A 49 -5.78 13.52 6.46
N SER A 50 -6.19 13.73 7.71
CA SER A 50 -5.75 14.92 8.48
C SER A 50 -4.25 14.92 8.74
N MET A 51 -3.67 13.77 9.07
CA MET A 51 -2.23 13.65 9.32
C MET A 51 -1.40 13.85 8.05
N ASP A 52 -1.86 13.30 6.94
CA ASP A 52 -1.18 13.41 5.64
C ASP A 52 -1.32 14.82 5.06
N ALA A 53 -2.48 15.47 5.20
CA ALA A 53 -2.66 16.87 4.84
C ALA A 53 -1.73 17.80 5.64
N ALA A 54 -1.54 17.54 6.95
CA ALA A 54 -0.61 18.30 7.79
C ALA A 54 0.87 18.15 7.35
N ARG A 55 1.19 17.09 6.59
CA ARG A 55 2.51 16.85 5.99
C ARG A 55 2.61 17.35 4.54
N GLY A 56 1.57 17.99 4.02
CA GLY A 56 1.49 18.49 2.64
C GLY A 56 1.17 17.42 1.60
N THR A 57 0.72 16.23 2.02
CA THR A 57 0.36 15.14 1.12
C THR A 57 -1.11 15.31 0.66
N PRO A 58 -1.42 15.22 -0.65
CA PRO A 58 -2.77 15.49 -1.17
C PRO A 58 -3.78 14.34 -0.99
N GLY A 59 -3.44 13.31 -0.20
CA GLY A 59 -4.25 12.12 0.01
C GLY A 59 -3.67 11.22 1.09
N MET A 60 -4.24 10.03 1.27
CA MET A 60 -3.79 9.04 2.24
C MET A 60 -2.89 8.00 1.58
N VAL A 61 -1.74 7.70 2.17
CA VAL A 61 -0.84 6.65 1.67
C VAL A 61 -1.38 5.26 2.03
N LEU A 62 -1.52 4.39 1.03
CA LEU A 62 -2.04 3.04 1.17
C LEU A 62 -0.92 2.03 1.49
N HIS A 63 -0.45 2.02 2.73
CA HIS A 63 0.58 1.07 3.19
C HIS A 63 0.11 -0.39 3.11
N ASP A 64 -0.71 -0.81 4.07
CA ASP A 64 -1.18 -2.19 4.17
C ASP A 64 -2.10 -2.59 3.00
N PRO A 65 -2.99 -1.71 2.48
CA PRO A 65 -3.81 -2.06 1.33
C PRO A 65 -2.99 -2.37 0.08
N LEU A 66 -1.83 -1.72 -0.14
CA LEU A 66 -0.94 -2.08 -1.25
C LEU A 66 -0.38 -3.49 -1.07
N ALA A 67 0.05 -3.86 0.14
CA ALA A 67 0.57 -5.20 0.39
C ALA A 67 -0.48 -6.29 0.10
N VAL A 68 -1.73 -6.07 0.49
CA VAL A 68 -2.84 -6.97 0.16
C VAL A 68 -3.13 -7.00 -1.34
N ALA A 69 -3.15 -5.84 -2.00
CA ALA A 69 -3.37 -5.75 -3.43
C ALA A 69 -2.30 -6.52 -4.22
N VAL A 70 -1.03 -6.36 -3.86
CA VAL A 70 0.11 -7.03 -4.49
C VAL A 70 0.11 -8.54 -4.23
N ALA A 71 -0.32 -8.98 -3.05
CA ALA A 71 -0.48 -10.41 -2.76
C ALA A 71 -1.57 -11.06 -3.64
N LEU A 72 -2.60 -10.29 -4.03
CA LEU A 72 -3.67 -10.76 -4.92
C LEU A 72 -3.30 -10.66 -6.40
N ASP A 73 -2.56 -9.63 -6.78
CA ASP A 73 -2.05 -9.41 -8.14
C ASP A 73 -0.62 -8.86 -8.10
N PRO A 74 0.39 -9.74 -8.23
CA PRO A 74 1.80 -9.34 -8.21
C PRO A 74 2.20 -8.45 -9.39
N THR A 75 1.36 -8.30 -10.43
CA THR A 75 1.64 -7.44 -11.59
C THR A 75 1.38 -5.95 -11.31
N LEU A 76 0.79 -5.62 -10.16
CA LEU A 76 0.56 -4.24 -9.73
C LEU A 76 1.85 -3.49 -9.38
N VAL A 77 2.98 -4.21 -9.27
CA VAL A 77 4.30 -3.63 -9.03
C VAL A 77 5.34 -4.29 -9.93
N THR A 78 6.45 -3.57 -10.13
CA THR A 78 7.70 -4.20 -10.58
C THR A 78 8.40 -4.87 -9.40
N TRP A 79 9.21 -5.90 -9.67
CA TRP A 79 9.93 -6.64 -8.65
C TRP A 79 11.42 -6.61 -8.90
N ASP A 80 12.18 -6.45 -7.82
CA ASP A 80 13.63 -6.56 -7.82
C ASP A 80 14.09 -7.57 -6.76
N GLU A 81 14.87 -8.56 -7.15
CA GLU A 81 15.42 -9.54 -6.22
C GLU A 81 16.59 -8.92 -5.44
N ALA A 82 16.52 -8.96 -4.12
CA ALA A 82 17.53 -8.34 -3.27
C ALA A 82 17.81 -9.18 -2.03
N ARG A 83 19.02 -9.03 -1.51
CA ARG A 83 19.31 -9.41 -0.14
C ARG A 83 19.10 -8.22 0.78
N ILE A 84 18.17 -8.34 1.72
CA ILE A 84 17.94 -7.35 2.77
C ILE A 84 18.44 -7.90 4.10
N ALA A 85 19.28 -7.11 4.76
CA ALA A 85 19.75 -7.37 6.11
C ALA A 85 19.14 -6.36 7.08
N VAL A 86 18.80 -6.82 8.29
CA VAL A 86 18.35 -5.97 9.39
C VAL A 86 19.44 -5.95 10.45
N ALA A 87 19.98 -4.77 10.73
CA ALA A 87 20.99 -4.57 11.75
C ALA A 87 20.38 -4.65 13.16
N ALA A 88 21.24 -4.79 14.18
CA ALA A 88 20.80 -4.89 15.57
C ALA A 88 20.03 -3.66 16.08
N ASP A 89 20.23 -2.50 15.45
CA ASP A 89 19.50 -1.26 15.72
C ASP A 89 18.13 -1.18 15.01
N GLY A 90 17.75 -2.24 14.29
CA GLY A 90 16.49 -2.32 13.53
C GLY A 90 16.54 -1.66 12.16
N THR A 91 17.67 -1.07 11.75
CA THR A 91 17.80 -0.51 10.40
C THR A 91 17.86 -1.63 9.36
N SER A 92 17.12 -1.47 8.26
CA SER A 92 17.17 -2.39 7.12
C SER A 92 17.95 -1.78 5.98
N ARG A 93 18.77 -2.59 5.32
CA ARG A 93 19.57 -2.17 4.15
C ARG A 93 19.74 -3.30 3.16
N ARG A 94 19.96 -2.95 1.90
CA ARG A 94 20.49 -3.89 0.92
C ARG A 94 21.87 -4.38 1.35
N ALA A 95 22.14 -5.65 1.13
CA ALA A 95 23.37 -6.32 1.50
C ALA A 95 23.90 -7.15 0.30
N PRO A 96 25.20 -7.43 0.25
CA PRO A 96 25.75 -8.35 -0.75
C PRO A 96 25.33 -9.80 -0.45
N GLY A 97 25.25 -10.63 -1.48
CA GLY A 97 24.96 -12.07 -1.38
C GLY A 97 23.70 -12.49 -2.13
N ALA A 98 23.35 -13.77 -2.00
CA ALA A 98 22.14 -14.31 -2.63
C ALA A 98 20.87 -13.60 -2.11
N PRO A 99 19.90 -13.28 -2.99
CA PRO A 99 18.63 -12.68 -2.60
C PRO A 99 17.90 -13.51 -1.55
N ASN A 100 17.22 -12.81 -0.62
CA ASN A 100 16.37 -13.43 0.41
C ASN A 100 14.91 -12.93 0.36
N CYS A 101 14.62 -11.99 -0.55
CA CYS A 101 13.28 -11.51 -0.85
C CYS A 101 13.26 -10.88 -2.25
N ARG A 102 12.05 -10.63 -2.75
CA ARG A 102 11.83 -9.64 -3.81
C ARG A 102 11.24 -8.37 -3.21
N VAL A 103 11.69 -7.21 -3.68
CA VAL A 103 11.27 -5.90 -3.21
C VAL A 103 10.37 -5.25 -4.25
N ALA A 104 9.21 -4.77 -3.83
CA ALA A 104 8.29 -4.04 -4.70
C ALA A 104 8.92 -2.70 -5.13
N GLY A 105 8.88 -2.42 -6.43
CA GLY A 105 9.42 -1.21 -7.05
C GLY A 105 8.33 -0.21 -7.44
N VAL A 106 8.31 0.17 -8.72
CA VAL A 106 7.27 1.03 -9.31
C VAL A 106 5.90 0.40 -9.15
N VAL A 107 4.91 1.20 -8.71
CA VAL A 107 3.53 0.78 -8.46
C VAL A 107 2.58 1.28 -9.57
N ASP A 108 1.69 0.41 -10.06
CA ASP A 108 0.54 0.85 -10.87
C ASP A 108 -0.54 1.43 -9.96
N VAL A 109 -0.32 2.70 -9.57
CA VAL A 109 -1.18 3.42 -8.61
C VAL A 109 -2.63 3.47 -9.08
N LYS A 110 -2.85 3.65 -10.38
CA LYS A 110 -4.20 3.75 -10.95
C LYS A 110 -4.96 2.44 -10.77
N ARG A 111 -4.34 1.30 -11.09
CA ARG A 111 -4.97 -0.02 -10.89
C ARG A 111 -5.16 -0.32 -9.41
N VAL A 112 -4.20 -0.01 -8.55
CA VAL A 112 -4.31 -0.21 -7.10
C VAL A 112 -5.49 0.56 -6.51
N VAL A 113 -5.57 1.87 -6.76
CA VAL A 113 -6.63 2.72 -6.24
C VAL A 113 -7.98 2.32 -6.82
N GLY A 114 -8.06 2.08 -8.13
CA GLY A 114 -9.29 1.62 -8.80
C GLY A 114 -9.81 0.31 -8.21
N ASN A 115 -8.94 -0.69 -8.05
CA ASN A 115 -9.31 -1.99 -7.47
C ASN A 115 -9.79 -1.87 -6.03
N LEU A 116 -9.16 -0.99 -5.23
CA LEU A 116 -9.59 -0.75 -3.84
C LEU A 116 -10.97 -0.12 -3.81
N LEU A 117 -11.19 0.95 -4.57
CA LEU A 117 -12.48 1.67 -4.59
C LEU A 117 -13.61 0.77 -5.10
N GLU A 118 -13.36 -0.04 -6.13
CA GLU A 118 -14.31 -1.03 -6.63
C GLU A 118 -14.67 -2.08 -5.57
N ARG A 119 -13.71 -2.51 -4.76
CA ARG A 119 -13.98 -3.45 -3.65
C ARG A 119 -14.75 -2.83 -2.49
N LEU A 120 -14.52 -1.54 -2.21
CA LEU A 120 -15.26 -0.81 -1.16
C LEU A 120 -16.70 -0.53 -1.58
N CYS A 121 -16.91 -0.26 -2.86
CA CYS A 121 -18.22 0.00 -3.42
C CYS A 121 -18.19 -0.53 -4.87
N PRO A 122 -18.73 -1.73 -5.13
CA PRO A 122 -18.79 -2.26 -6.50
C PRO A 122 -19.72 -1.44 -7.39
N ALA A 123 -19.40 -1.33 -8.67
CA ALA A 123 -20.36 -0.90 -9.69
C ALA A 123 -21.52 -1.92 -9.73
N SER A 124 -22.75 -1.41 -9.82
CA SER A 124 -23.97 -2.25 -9.84
C SER A 124 -24.10 -3.04 -11.13
#